data_AF-A0A167ZNU3-F1
#
_entry.id   AF-A0A167ZNU3-F1
#
_cell.length_a   1.000
_cell.length_b   1.000
_cell.length_c   1.000
_cell.angle_alpha   90.00
_cell.angle_beta   90.00
_cell.angle_gamma   90.00
#
_symmetry.space_group_name_H-M   'P 1'
#
loop_
_entity.id
_entity.type
_entity.pdbx_description
1 polymer ?
#
loop_
_entity_poly.entity_id
_entity_poly.type
_entity_poly.pdbx_seq_one_letter_code
_entity_poly.pdbx_strand_id
1 'polypeptide(L)'
;MVNFGSFTSLTYWTQIAFIGSNAQSNASSLADIVPRRDVMYVGGEYTNITDHTTNATSIALLGQIYVEKLSPHHSQPPSLSSPPLPIVFIAGAAQTGTNFLATPDGRPGWASYFLSKGHTVYLSDQPARGRSAWRPGGPGAFGTIGPPQSVSDIFTDTARNGGQWPQAKLHTQWPGTGRMGDPTFDAFYRSQVPLQQDRFIGEEANAKAYTALVDQVGPCYIISHSQAGAYGWRVGDMRPDLVKGIVQLEPSGPPFTLRPPFGTDPAFAFGLTDLPIGYRPPAGAHAEHIKTRIRPAVDADHDECIMQACPVKKLTNLARIPELVVTGEASFHAPYDYCTVEYLRQVGVDVEHADLGREGIHGNGHMFFMEMNNIEIAERVYQWLQKH
;
A
#
# COMPACT_ATOMS: atom_id res chain seq x y z
N MET A 1 -28.03 -45.43 62.42
CA MET A 1 -28.82 -44.98 61.25
C MET A 1 -28.06 -43.85 60.58
N VAL A 2 -27.92 -43.95 59.27
CA VAL A 2 -27.23 -43.01 58.37
C VAL A 2 -27.86 -41.62 58.47
N ASN A 3 -27.05 -40.56 58.56
CA ASN A 3 -27.24 -39.44 57.63
C ASN A 3 -25.95 -38.63 57.41
N PHE A 4 -25.66 -38.41 56.13
CA PHE A 4 -24.60 -37.59 55.57
C PHE A 4 -25.11 -36.15 55.35
N GLY A 5 -24.22 -35.16 55.42
CA GLY A 5 -24.46 -33.78 55.00
C GLY A 5 -23.35 -32.87 55.53
N SER A 6 -22.18 -32.85 54.87
CA SER A 6 -21.79 -31.90 53.81
C SER A 6 -21.09 -30.64 54.36
N PHE A 7 -19.76 -30.69 54.40
CA PHE A 7 -18.88 -29.53 54.50
C PHE A 7 -18.62 -29.01 53.07
N THR A 8 -18.99 -27.77 52.78
CA THR A 8 -18.61 -27.06 51.56
C THR A 8 -17.48 -26.09 51.87
N SER A 9 -16.28 -26.36 51.33
CA SER A 9 -15.16 -25.41 51.31
C SER A 9 -15.33 -24.45 50.14
N LEU A 10 -15.27 -23.15 50.43
CA LEU A 10 -15.28 -22.08 49.44
C LEU A 10 -13.91 -22.00 48.75
N THR A 11 -13.78 -22.52 47.52
CA THR A 11 -12.63 -22.23 46.64
C THR A 11 -13.02 -21.13 45.67
N TYR A 12 -12.44 -19.94 45.83
CA TYR A 12 -12.50 -18.85 44.86
C TYR A 12 -11.78 -19.26 43.58
N TRP A 13 -12.54 -19.49 42.51
CA TRP A 13 -12.03 -19.51 41.14
C TRP A 13 -12.44 -18.20 40.47
N THR A 14 -11.51 -17.27 40.32
CA THR A 14 -11.66 -16.13 39.43
C THR A 14 -11.61 -16.63 37.99
N GLN A 15 -12.78 -16.78 37.37
CA GLN A 15 -12.90 -16.86 35.91
C GLN A 15 -12.70 -15.45 35.34
N ILE A 16 -11.57 -15.23 34.69
CA ILE A 16 -11.40 -14.10 33.77
C ILE A 16 -12.23 -14.45 32.53
N ALA A 17 -13.38 -13.81 32.38
CA ALA A 17 -14.15 -13.87 31.15
C ALA A 17 -13.36 -13.13 30.05
N PHE A 18 -12.87 -13.88 29.07
CA PHE A 18 -12.44 -13.29 27.80
C PHE A 18 -13.68 -12.69 27.13
N ILE A 19 -13.74 -11.35 27.08
CA ILE A 19 -14.71 -10.63 26.28
C ILE A 19 -14.31 -10.85 24.83
N GLY A 20 -15.05 -11.74 24.15
CA GLY A 20 -14.99 -11.87 22.69
C GLY A 20 -15.31 -10.53 22.05
N SER A 21 -14.45 -10.11 21.14
CA SER A 21 -14.53 -8.86 20.41
C SER A 21 -15.78 -8.82 19.52
N ASN A 22 -16.57 -7.75 19.69
CA ASN A 22 -17.68 -7.36 18.81
C ASN A 22 -17.16 -6.87 17.44
N ALA A 23 -16.53 -7.74 16.65
CA ALA A 23 -16.08 -7.38 15.30
C ALA A 23 -17.26 -7.12 14.34
N GLN A 24 -18.44 -7.67 14.64
CA GLN A 24 -19.58 -7.65 13.72
C GLN A 24 -20.49 -6.41 13.84
N SER A 25 -20.45 -5.67 14.96
CA SER A 25 -21.33 -4.50 15.15
C SER A 25 -20.84 -3.22 14.45
N ASN A 26 -19.53 -3.08 14.20
CA ASN A 26 -18.97 -1.84 13.62
C ASN A 26 -18.97 -1.82 12.08
N ALA A 27 -18.94 -2.97 11.41
CA ALA A 27 -18.88 -3.00 9.94
C ALA A 27 -20.18 -2.47 9.29
N SER A 28 -21.34 -2.74 9.90
CA SER A 28 -22.63 -2.24 9.41
C SER A 28 -22.66 -0.71 9.39
N SER A 29 -22.17 -0.04 10.45
CA SER A 29 -22.16 1.43 10.50
C SER A 29 -21.22 2.08 9.48
N LEU A 30 -20.18 1.37 9.03
CA LEU A 30 -19.29 1.88 7.99
C LEU A 30 -19.91 1.79 6.59
N ALA A 31 -20.75 0.77 6.35
CA ALA A 31 -21.46 0.60 5.09
C ALA A 31 -22.49 1.71 4.85
N ASP A 32 -23.02 2.31 5.92
CA ASP A 32 -24.05 3.35 5.87
C ASP A 32 -23.49 4.77 5.65
N ILE A 33 -22.17 4.94 5.57
CA ILE A 33 -21.54 6.25 5.34
C ILE A 33 -21.77 6.70 3.89
N VAL A 34 -22.51 7.78 3.72
CA VAL A 34 -22.73 8.44 2.42
C VAL A 34 -21.87 9.70 2.33
N PRO A 35 -20.69 9.67 1.69
CA PRO A 35 -19.83 10.84 1.56
C PRO A 35 -20.34 11.81 0.49
N ARG A 36 -19.91 13.07 0.59
CA ARG A 36 -19.93 13.98 -0.57
C ARG A 36 -18.87 13.49 -1.56
N ARG A 37 -19.26 13.34 -2.83
CA ARG A 37 -18.39 12.89 -3.91
C ARG A 37 -18.15 14.02 -4.90
N ASP A 38 -16.88 14.32 -5.14
CA ASP A 38 -16.42 15.21 -6.20
C ASP A 38 -15.43 14.44 -7.10
N VAL A 39 -15.40 14.74 -8.40
CA VAL A 39 -14.54 14.07 -9.38
C VAL A 39 -13.67 15.11 -10.08
N MET A 40 -12.40 14.78 -10.28
CA MET A 40 -11.45 15.63 -11.00
C MET A 40 -10.44 14.81 -11.81
N TYR A 41 -9.80 15.48 -12.75
CA TYR A 41 -8.61 14.97 -13.44
C TYR A 41 -7.45 15.92 -13.15
N VAL A 42 -6.29 15.37 -12.81
CA VAL A 42 -5.13 16.15 -12.35
C VAL A 42 -3.88 15.76 -13.12
N GLY A 43 -3.02 16.76 -13.37
CA GLY A 43 -1.76 16.58 -14.08
C GLY A 43 -1.94 16.35 -15.58
N GLY A 44 -0.89 15.79 -16.18
CA GLY A 44 -0.79 15.52 -17.60
C GLY A 44 -0.11 16.65 -18.41
N GLU A 45 0.46 16.25 -19.54
CA GLU A 45 1.23 17.10 -20.44
C GLU A 45 0.76 16.84 -21.88
N TYR A 46 0.68 17.91 -22.70
CA TYR A 46 0.36 17.79 -24.12
C TYR A 46 1.59 17.31 -24.89
N THR A 47 1.46 16.18 -25.58
CA THR A 47 2.56 15.51 -26.29
C THR A 47 2.11 15.10 -27.69
N ASN A 48 3.02 15.18 -28.66
CA ASN A 48 2.80 14.59 -29.98
C ASN A 48 2.87 13.07 -29.87
N ILE A 49 1.79 12.38 -30.22
CA ILE A 49 1.72 10.93 -30.28
C ILE A 49 1.52 10.49 -31.73
N THR A 50 2.23 9.44 -32.13
CA THR A 50 2.00 8.78 -33.42
C THR A 50 1.37 7.43 -33.15
N ASP A 51 0.13 7.25 -33.59
CA ASP A 51 -0.52 5.95 -33.55
C ASP A 51 0.13 5.03 -34.58
N HIS A 52 0.77 3.96 -34.13
CA HIS A 52 1.47 3.01 -34.99
C HIS A 52 0.53 2.21 -35.91
N THR A 53 -0.78 2.18 -35.64
CA THR A 53 -1.76 1.49 -36.47
C THR A 53 -2.22 2.35 -37.64
N THR A 54 -2.50 3.63 -37.38
CA THR A 54 -2.99 4.58 -38.39
C THR A 54 -1.89 5.43 -39.03
N ASN A 55 -0.69 5.41 -38.45
CA ASN A 55 0.44 6.29 -38.76
C ASN A 55 0.09 7.79 -38.68
N ALA A 56 -0.97 8.14 -37.94
CA ALA A 56 -1.40 9.51 -37.73
C ALA A 56 -0.71 10.10 -36.50
N THR A 57 -0.19 11.32 -36.64
CA THR A 57 0.35 12.09 -35.52
C THR A 57 -0.67 13.12 -35.05
N SER A 58 -0.91 13.17 -33.75
CA SER A 58 -1.79 14.17 -33.13
C SER A 58 -1.26 14.60 -31.76
N ILE A 59 -1.67 15.79 -31.32
CA ILE A 59 -1.40 16.24 -29.95
C ILE A 59 -2.43 15.58 -29.03
N ALA A 60 -1.95 14.90 -27.98
CA ALA A 60 -2.79 14.32 -26.95
C ALA A 60 -2.28 14.69 -25.55
N LEU A 61 -3.19 14.81 -24.59
CA LEU A 61 -2.85 14.92 -23.18
C LEU A 61 -2.54 13.52 -22.63
N LEU A 62 -1.34 13.35 -22.05
CA LEU A 62 -0.87 12.11 -21.42
C LEU A 62 -0.43 12.38 -19.98
N GLY A 63 -0.46 11.36 -19.12
CA GLY A 63 0.08 11.46 -17.76
C GLY A 63 -0.89 12.00 -16.71
N GLN A 64 -2.13 12.33 -17.11
CA GLN A 64 -3.18 12.75 -16.18
C GLN A 64 -3.73 11.57 -15.37
N ILE A 65 -4.19 11.86 -14.16
CA ILE A 65 -4.90 10.91 -13.28
C ILE A 65 -6.35 11.32 -13.08
N TYR A 66 -7.24 10.34 -13.09
CA TYR A 66 -8.59 10.43 -12.53
C TYR A 66 -8.49 10.39 -11.00
N VAL A 67 -9.26 11.25 -10.34
CA VAL A 67 -9.33 11.31 -8.88
C VAL A 67 -10.79 11.46 -8.44
N GLU A 68 -11.20 10.58 -7.55
CA GLU A 68 -12.47 10.63 -6.84
C GLU A 68 -12.21 11.09 -5.41
N LYS A 69 -12.71 12.28 -5.08
CA LYS A 69 -12.62 12.88 -3.74
C LYS A 69 -13.89 12.54 -2.97
N LEU A 70 -13.72 11.85 -1.85
CA LEU A 70 -14.80 11.56 -0.91
C LEU A 70 -14.57 12.35 0.37
N SER A 71 -15.54 13.18 0.74
CA SER A 71 -15.49 14.00 1.96
C SER A 71 -16.58 13.57 2.93
N PRO A 72 -16.34 13.56 4.26
CA PRO A 72 -17.38 13.25 5.23
C PRO A 72 -18.57 14.21 5.08
N HIS A 73 -19.79 13.67 5.15
CA HIS A 73 -21.01 14.47 5.06
C HIS A 73 -21.24 15.20 6.38
N HIS A 74 -20.75 16.44 6.48
CA HIS A 74 -20.91 17.25 7.68
C HIS A 74 -22.34 17.79 7.75
N SER A 75 -23.20 17.16 8.56
CA SER A 75 -24.49 17.74 8.98
C SER A 75 -24.35 18.74 10.14
N GLN A 76 -23.15 18.90 10.69
CA GLN A 76 -22.80 19.94 11.65
C GLN A 76 -21.50 20.65 11.25
N PRO A 77 -21.39 21.97 11.45
CA PRO A 77 -20.13 22.69 11.24
C PRO A 77 -19.06 22.07 12.16
N PRO A 78 -17.82 21.85 11.67
CA PRO A 78 -16.80 21.21 12.49
C PRO A 78 -16.54 22.06 13.74
N SER A 79 -16.77 21.47 14.91
CA SER A 79 -16.31 22.00 16.19
C SER A 79 -14.78 21.84 16.37
N LEU A 80 -14.11 21.26 15.37
CA LEU A 80 -12.67 21.09 15.35
C LEU A 80 -12.02 22.37 14.83
N SER A 81 -11.22 23.01 15.66
CA SER A 81 -10.33 24.11 15.28
C SER A 81 -9.28 23.69 14.23
N SER A 82 -9.12 22.39 13.96
CA SER A 82 -8.26 21.83 12.92
C SER A 82 -8.83 20.50 12.41
N PRO A 83 -9.38 20.43 11.19
CA PRO A 83 -9.89 19.18 10.62
C PRO A 83 -8.75 18.17 10.37
N PRO A 84 -9.01 16.85 10.39
CA PRO A 84 -8.02 15.84 10.03
C PRO A 84 -7.47 16.06 8.62
N LEU A 85 -6.17 15.83 8.41
CA LEU A 85 -5.54 16.00 7.11
C LEU A 85 -6.12 15.03 6.07
N PRO A 86 -6.24 15.42 4.79
CA PRO A 86 -6.67 14.50 3.76
C PRO A 86 -5.68 13.34 3.53
N ILE A 87 -6.19 12.24 2.98
CA ILE A 87 -5.42 11.05 2.64
C ILE A 87 -5.49 10.81 1.13
N VAL A 88 -4.32 10.74 0.48
CA VAL A 88 -4.18 10.36 -0.93
C VAL A 88 -3.83 8.87 -1.00
N PHE A 89 -4.72 8.08 -1.61
CA PHE A 89 -4.49 6.66 -1.83
C PHE A 89 -3.89 6.40 -3.21
N ILE A 90 -2.83 5.59 -3.26
CA ILE A 90 -2.18 5.17 -4.51
C ILE A 90 -2.18 3.65 -4.58
N ALA A 91 -3.07 3.10 -5.43
CA ALA A 91 -3.19 1.65 -5.64
C ALA A 91 -1.95 1.05 -6.32
N GLY A 92 -1.74 -0.26 -6.14
CA GLY A 92 -0.60 -0.97 -6.71
C GLY A 92 -0.73 -1.35 -8.20
N ALA A 93 0.09 -2.33 -8.60
CA ALA A 93 0.14 -2.87 -9.95
C ALA A 93 -1.22 -3.43 -10.37
N ALA A 94 -1.63 -3.12 -11.61
CA ALA A 94 -2.89 -3.58 -12.22
C ALA A 94 -4.18 -3.21 -11.46
N GLN A 95 -4.10 -2.32 -10.49
CA GLN A 95 -5.21 -1.95 -9.62
C GLN A 95 -5.63 -0.48 -9.82
N THR A 96 -6.77 -0.10 -9.24
CA THR A 96 -7.39 1.24 -9.30
C THR A 96 -7.80 1.70 -7.90
N GLY A 97 -8.24 2.95 -7.76
CA GLY A 97 -8.70 3.50 -6.47
C GLY A 97 -9.90 2.74 -5.86
N THR A 98 -10.62 1.97 -6.67
CA THR A 98 -11.72 1.08 -6.26
C THR A 98 -11.32 0.13 -5.13
N ASN A 99 -10.05 -0.26 -5.10
CA ASN A 99 -9.51 -1.22 -4.16
C ASN A 99 -9.60 -0.80 -2.70
N PHE A 100 -9.60 0.51 -2.45
CA PHE A 100 -9.78 1.07 -1.11
C PHE A 100 -11.23 1.42 -0.82
N LEU A 101 -12.12 1.40 -1.82
CA LEU A 101 -13.52 1.78 -1.68
C LEU A 101 -14.34 0.66 -1.01
N ALA A 102 -14.24 -0.56 -1.51
CA ALA A 102 -14.95 -1.74 -1.02
C ALA A 102 -14.10 -3.00 -1.21
N THR A 103 -14.30 -3.99 -0.35
CA THR A 103 -13.63 -5.28 -0.50
C THR A 103 -14.31 -6.12 -1.60
N PRO A 104 -13.62 -7.12 -2.19
CA PRO A 104 -14.19 -7.96 -3.24
C PRO A 104 -15.44 -8.75 -2.82
N ASP A 105 -15.62 -9.02 -1.52
CA ASP A 105 -16.80 -9.66 -0.94
C ASP A 105 -17.89 -8.66 -0.48
N GLY A 106 -17.71 -7.36 -0.76
CA GLY A 106 -18.72 -6.32 -0.54
C GLY A 106 -18.72 -5.69 0.86
N ARG A 107 -17.75 -6.00 1.72
CA ARG A 107 -17.54 -5.30 2.99
C ARG A 107 -17.00 -3.88 2.75
N PRO A 108 -17.15 -2.97 3.73
CA PRO A 108 -16.53 -1.65 3.67
C PRO A 108 -15.01 -1.72 3.47
N GLY A 109 -14.49 -0.91 2.55
CA GLY A 109 -13.07 -0.70 2.38
C GLY A 109 -12.52 0.38 3.31
N TRP A 110 -11.22 0.64 3.17
CA TRP A 110 -10.52 1.65 3.97
C TRP A 110 -11.06 3.07 3.76
N ALA A 111 -11.61 3.39 2.58
CA ALA A 111 -12.23 4.68 2.33
C ALA A 111 -13.36 4.98 3.33
N SER A 112 -14.31 4.05 3.52
CA SER A 112 -15.40 4.21 4.49
C SER A 112 -14.86 4.34 5.92
N TYR A 113 -13.83 3.57 6.25
CA TYR A 113 -13.20 3.63 7.55
C TYR A 113 -12.57 5.01 7.83
N PHE A 114 -11.72 5.54 6.95
CA PHE A 114 -11.08 6.83 7.17
C PHE A 114 -12.07 8.01 7.06
N LEU A 115 -13.12 7.89 6.24
CA LEU A 115 -14.24 8.84 6.24
C LEU A 115 -14.94 8.90 7.61
N SER A 116 -15.14 7.74 8.25
CA SER A 116 -15.72 7.67 9.61
C SER A 116 -14.87 8.39 10.67
N LYS A 117 -13.56 8.51 10.42
CA LYS A 117 -12.60 9.23 11.27
C LYS A 117 -12.46 10.71 10.88
N GLY A 118 -13.27 11.21 9.95
CA GLY A 118 -13.30 12.61 9.53
C GLY A 118 -12.29 13.00 8.45
N HIS A 119 -11.52 12.05 7.90
CA HIS A 119 -10.60 12.34 6.81
C HIS A 119 -11.34 12.50 5.49
N THR A 120 -10.91 13.46 4.67
CA THR A 120 -11.21 13.46 3.24
C THR A 120 -10.27 12.48 2.55
N VAL A 121 -10.78 11.59 1.72
CA VAL A 121 -9.98 10.61 0.98
C VAL A 121 -9.99 10.89 -0.51
N TYR A 122 -8.84 10.74 -1.15
CA TYR A 122 -8.64 10.88 -2.58
C TYR A 122 -8.26 9.52 -3.15
N LEU A 123 -9.18 8.93 -3.91
CA LEU A 123 -9.00 7.64 -4.58
C LEU A 123 -8.71 7.90 -6.06
N SER A 124 -7.61 7.37 -6.59
CA SER A 124 -7.19 7.69 -7.95
C SER A 124 -6.93 6.45 -8.80
N ASP A 125 -7.01 6.66 -10.11
CA ASP A 125 -6.45 5.74 -11.08
C ASP A 125 -5.14 6.32 -11.58
N GLN A 126 -4.05 5.55 -11.52
CA GLN A 126 -2.73 5.96 -12.00
C GLN A 126 -2.74 6.40 -13.48
N PRO A 127 -1.73 7.13 -13.99
CA PRO A 127 -1.65 7.46 -15.40
C PRO A 127 -1.75 6.21 -16.29
N ALA A 128 -2.55 6.31 -17.36
CA ALA A 128 -2.82 5.21 -18.29
C ALA A 128 -3.38 3.93 -17.62
N ARG A 129 -4.18 4.08 -16.55
CA ARG A 129 -4.86 3.01 -15.82
C ARG A 129 -6.33 3.36 -15.64
N GLY A 130 -7.24 2.40 -15.83
CA GLY A 130 -8.66 2.60 -15.53
C GLY A 130 -9.27 3.82 -16.21
N ARG A 131 -9.82 4.76 -15.41
CA ARG A 131 -10.45 6.01 -15.86
C ARG A 131 -9.43 7.07 -16.30
N SER A 132 -8.15 6.88 -16.01
CA SER A 132 -7.04 7.68 -16.52
C SER A 132 -6.63 7.17 -17.89
N ALA A 133 -7.14 7.83 -18.93
CA ALA A 133 -7.07 7.32 -20.28
C ALA A 133 -5.64 7.02 -20.75
N TRP A 134 -5.42 5.78 -21.20
CA TRP A 134 -4.30 5.43 -22.07
C TRP A 134 -4.55 5.95 -23.49
N ARG A 135 -3.47 6.24 -24.23
CA ARG A 135 -3.54 6.66 -25.64
C ARG A 135 -2.70 5.73 -26.51
N PRO A 136 -3.24 5.21 -27.64
CA PRO A 136 -2.44 4.52 -28.65
C PRO A 136 -1.27 5.38 -29.12
N GLY A 137 -0.08 4.79 -29.25
CA GLY A 137 1.16 5.53 -29.57
C GLY A 137 1.77 6.30 -28.40
N GLY A 138 1.18 6.20 -27.19
CA GLY A 138 1.82 6.65 -25.96
C GLY A 138 3.04 5.80 -25.57
N PRO A 139 3.89 6.29 -24.66
CA PRO A 139 5.16 5.64 -24.33
C PRO A 139 4.99 4.32 -23.57
N GLY A 140 5.97 3.43 -23.76
CA GLY A 140 6.09 2.17 -23.05
C GLY A 140 5.17 1.05 -23.56
N ALA A 141 5.04 0.00 -22.75
CA ALA A 141 4.29 -1.20 -23.08
C ALA A 141 3.30 -1.53 -21.96
N PHE A 142 2.18 -2.17 -22.32
CA PHE A 142 1.13 -2.50 -21.38
C PHE A 142 1.01 -4.01 -21.21
N GLY A 143 0.85 -4.44 -19.97
CA GLY A 143 0.66 -5.85 -19.60
C GLY A 143 -0.53 -6.03 -18.67
N THR A 144 -0.69 -7.26 -18.17
CA THR A 144 -1.67 -7.59 -17.14
C THR A 144 -0.95 -8.11 -15.90
N ILE A 145 -1.68 -8.32 -14.80
CA ILE A 145 -1.12 -8.89 -13.56
C ILE A 145 -0.74 -10.38 -13.68
N GLY A 146 -1.10 -11.03 -14.79
CA GLY A 146 -0.88 -12.45 -15.02
C GLY A 146 -2.16 -13.29 -14.96
N PRO A 147 -2.06 -14.61 -15.20
CA PRO A 147 -3.20 -15.51 -15.24
C PRO A 147 -3.82 -15.74 -13.84
N PRO A 148 -5.10 -16.17 -13.75
CA PRO A 148 -5.81 -16.34 -12.48
C PRO A 148 -5.08 -17.23 -11.48
N GLN A 149 -4.45 -18.31 -11.94
CA GLN A 149 -3.72 -19.23 -11.07
C GLN A 149 -2.54 -18.53 -10.37
N SER A 150 -1.72 -17.79 -11.12
CA SER A 150 -0.60 -17.04 -10.56
C SER A 150 -1.07 -15.93 -9.62
N VAL A 151 -2.14 -15.21 -9.98
CA VAL A 151 -2.74 -14.19 -9.10
C VAL A 151 -3.21 -14.82 -7.79
N SER A 152 -3.84 -15.99 -7.87
CA SER A 152 -4.30 -16.71 -6.69
C SER A 152 -3.15 -17.13 -5.78
N ASP A 153 -2.13 -17.76 -6.35
CA ASP A 153 -0.95 -18.26 -5.61
C ASP A 153 -0.13 -17.15 -4.93
N ILE A 154 -0.16 -15.94 -5.50
CA ILE A 154 0.61 -14.80 -4.98
C ILE A 154 -0.20 -13.95 -3.99
N PHE A 155 -1.52 -13.79 -4.21
CA PHE A 155 -2.29 -12.76 -3.50
C PHE A 155 -3.46 -13.28 -2.67
N THR A 156 -4.17 -14.34 -3.09
CA THR A 156 -5.49 -14.66 -2.51
C THR A 156 -5.61 -16.07 -1.92
N ASP A 157 -4.73 -17.01 -2.27
CA ASP A 157 -4.62 -18.33 -1.64
C ASP A 157 -3.16 -18.76 -1.53
N THR A 158 -2.35 -17.92 -0.89
CA THR A 158 -0.92 -18.15 -0.72
C THR A 158 -0.63 -19.39 0.12
N ALA A 159 -1.52 -19.77 1.04
CA ALA A 159 -1.38 -20.98 1.87
C ALA A 159 -1.27 -22.28 1.08
N ARG A 160 -1.78 -22.31 -0.17
CA ARG A 160 -1.73 -23.48 -1.06
C ARG A 160 -0.87 -23.24 -2.30
N ASN A 161 0.05 -22.29 -2.28
CA ASN A 161 0.88 -21.94 -3.44
C ASN A 161 2.10 -22.86 -3.67
N GLY A 162 2.24 -23.92 -2.89
CA GLY A 162 3.38 -24.84 -2.95
C GLY A 162 4.57 -24.43 -2.09
N GLY A 163 4.40 -23.47 -1.17
CA GLY A 163 5.47 -23.01 -0.29
C GLY A 163 6.50 -22.16 -1.02
N GLN A 164 6.04 -21.26 -1.89
CA GLN A 164 6.92 -20.37 -2.67
C GLN A 164 7.74 -19.42 -1.78
N TRP A 165 7.26 -19.14 -0.57
CA TRP A 165 8.00 -18.50 0.51
C TRP A 165 7.62 -19.11 1.86
N PRO A 166 8.48 -19.01 2.90
CA PRO A 166 8.29 -19.74 4.16
C PRO A 166 6.95 -19.47 4.89
N GLN A 167 6.50 -18.22 4.84
CA GLN A 167 5.33 -17.72 5.57
C GLN A 167 4.01 -17.94 4.83
N ALA A 168 4.03 -18.34 3.55
CA ALA A 168 2.83 -18.44 2.71
C ALA A 168 1.72 -19.28 3.36
N LYS A 169 2.11 -20.39 4.00
CA LYS A 169 1.22 -21.33 4.72
C LYS A 169 0.37 -20.70 5.83
N LEU A 170 0.72 -19.50 6.30
CA LEU A 170 0.03 -18.79 7.38
C LEU A 170 -1.23 -18.05 6.90
N HIS A 171 -1.44 -17.92 5.58
CA HIS A 171 -2.53 -17.10 5.06
C HIS A 171 -3.92 -17.70 5.33
N THR A 172 -4.75 -16.93 6.03
CA THR A 172 -6.11 -17.35 6.43
C THR A 172 -7.16 -16.25 6.31
N GLN A 173 -6.78 -15.00 6.05
CA GLN A 173 -7.69 -13.86 6.12
C GLN A 173 -8.40 -13.53 4.80
N TRP A 174 -8.08 -14.21 3.69
CA TRP A 174 -8.83 -13.99 2.45
C TRP A 174 -10.28 -14.48 2.54
N PRO A 175 -11.28 -13.67 2.14
CA PRO A 175 -12.67 -14.11 2.14
C PRO A 175 -12.94 -15.12 1.01
N GLY A 176 -13.44 -16.30 1.37
CA GLY A 176 -13.68 -17.40 0.42
C GLY A 176 -12.43 -18.22 0.14
N THR A 177 -12.41 -18.95 -0.98
CA THR A 177 -11.30 -19.87 -1.27
C THR A 177 -10.08 -19.18 -1.90
N GLY A 178 -10.25 -17.96 -2.43
CA GLY A 178 -9.18 -17.25 -3.13
C GLY A 178 -8.79 -17.86 -4.48
N ARG A 179 -9.65 -18.70 -5.06
CA ARG A 179 -9.39 -19.47 -6.29
C ARG A 179 -10.46 -19.21 -7.34
N MET A 180 -10.13 -19.47 -8.61
CA MET A 180 -11.05 -19.29 -9.74
C MET A 180 -12.37 -20.04 -9.54
N GLY A 181 -13.49 -19.35 -9.76
CA GLY A 181 -14.85 -19.87 -9.54
C GLY A 181 -15.43 -19.54 -8.16
N ASP A 182 -14.60 -19.05 -7.22
CA ASP A 182 -15.09 -18.42 -6.00
C ASP A 182 -15.54 -16.99 -6.29
N PRO A 183 -16.75 -16.57 -5.85
CA PRO A 183 -17.28 -15.25 -6.16
C PRO A 183 -16.38 -14.08 -5.73
N THR A 184 -15.68 -14.22 -4.60
CA THR A 184 -14.80 -13.18 -4.07
C THR A 184 -13.54 -13.07 -4.91
N PHE A 185 -12.91 -14.20 -5.24
CA PHE A 185 -11.76 -14.20 -6.13
C PHE A 185 -12.13 -13.69 -7.54
N ASP A 186 -13.26 -14.12 -8.10
CA ASP A 186 -13.70 -13.69 -9.42
C ASP A 186 -14.00 -12.18 -9.43
N ALA A 187 -14.55 -11.63 -8.35
CA ALA A 187 -14.74 -10.18 -8.20
C ALA A 187 -13.40 -9.43 -8.15
N PHE A 188 -12.45 -9.93 -7.37
CA PHE A 188 -11.09 -9.38 -7.30
C PHE A 188 -10.38 -9.45 -8.66
N TYR A 189 -10.38 -10.61 -9.33
CA TYR A 189 -9.69 -10.76 -10.61
C TYR A 189 -10.31 -9.88 -11.70
N ARG A 190 -11.64 -9.69 -11.70
CA ARG A 190 -12.33 -8.75 -12.61
C ARG A 190 -11.97 -7.28 -12.38
N SER A 191 -11.51 -6.91 -11.18
CA SER A 191 -11.11 -5.53 -10.90
C SER A 191 -9.69 -5.20 -11.37
N GLN A 192 -8.93 -6.21 -11.84
CA GLN A 192 -7.58 -6.01 -12.34
C GLN A 192 -7.62 -5.43 -13.77
N VAL A 193 -6.74 -4.48 -14.05
CA VAL A 193 -6.70 -3.71 -15.30
C VAL A 193 -5.28 -3.63 -15.86
N PRO A 194 -5.10 -3.36 -17.16
CA PRO A 194 -3.77 -3.26 -17.76
C PRO A 194 -2.87 -2.19 -17.13
N LEU A 195 -1.56 -2.42 -17.10
CA LEU A 195 -0.58 -1.51 -16.51
C LEU A 195 0.62 -1.26 -17.42
N GLN A 196 1.24 -0.09 -17.26
CA GLN A 196 2.58 0.20 -17.78
C GLN A 196 3.58 -0.80 -17.19
N GLN A 197 4.31 -1.50 -18.06
CA GLN A 197 5.32 -2.49 -17.71
C GLN A 197 6.69 -1.85 -17.46
N ASP A 198 6.97 -0.72 -18.10
CA ASP A 198 8.21 0.01 -17.90
C ASP A 198 8.17 0.77 -16.58
N ARG A 199 9.00 0.33 -15.63
CA ARG A 199 9.09 0.91 -14.28
C ARG A 199 9.51 2.37 -14.29
N PHE A 200 10.43 2.79 -15.18
CA PHE A 200 10.91 4.16 -15.25
C PHE A 200 9.81 5.09 -15.78
N ILE A 201 9.09 4.66 -16.83
CA ILE A 201 7.94 5.43 -17.33
C ILE A 201 6.84 5.50 -16.27
N GLY A 202 6.53 4.38 -15.62
CA GLY A 202 5.52 4.30 -14.57
C GLY A 202 5.86 5.20 -13.38
N GLU A 203 7.10 5.15 -12.89
CA GLU A 203 7.56 5.95 -11.76
C GLU A 203 7.54 7.45 -12.07
N GLU A 204 8.06 7.88 -13.22
CA GLU A 204 8.09 9.31 -13.59
C GLU A 204 6.68 9.87 -13.77
N ALA A 205 5.82 9.16 -14.52
CA ALA A 205 4.46 9.62 -14.80
C ALA A 205 3.64 9.72 -13.51
N ASN A 206 3.72 8.72 -12.62
CA ASN A 206 3.03 8.75 -11.33
C ASN A 206 3.58 9.86 -10.43
N ALA A 207 4.90 10.01 -10.32
CA ALA A 207 5.51 11.07 -9.50
C ALA A 207 5.02 12.46 -9.91
N LYS A 208 4.99 12.77 -11.21
CA LYS A 208 4.46 14.04 -11.74
C LYS A 208 2.97 14.23 -11.42
N ALA A 209 2.15 13.22 -11.72
CA ALA A 209 0.69 13.33 -11.59
C ALA A 209 0.25 13.47 -10.13
N TYR A 210 0.83 12.68 -9.23
CA TYR A 210 0.52 12.75 -7.80
C TYR A 210 1.11 13.97 -7.13
N THR A 211 2.26 14.47 -7.59
CA THR A 211 2.77 15.79 -7.15
C THR A 211 1.76 16.89 -7.50
N ALA A 212 1.21 16.89 -8.72
CA ALA A 212 0.19 17.86 -9.12
C ALA A 212 -1.10 17.73 -8.29
N LEU A 213 -1.47 16.51 -7.86
CA LEU A 213 -2.58 16.30 -6.94
C LEU A 213 -2.27 16.87 -5.55
N VAL A 214 -1.11 16.57 -4.99
CA VAL A 214 -0.68 17.10 -3.68
C VAL A 214 -0.64 18.63 -3.69
N ASP A 215 -0.21 19.25 -4.80
CA ASP A 215 -0.24 20.71 -4.96
C ASP A 215 -1.65 21.32 -4.86
N GLN A 216 -2.68 20.58 -5.30
CA GLN A 216 -4.08 21.01 -5.17
C GLN A 216 -4.69 20.66 -3.81
N VAL A 217 -4.29 19.54 -3.21
CA VAL A 217 -4.78 19.07 -1.91
C VAL A 217 -4.22 19.91 -0.76
N GLY A 218 -2.96 20.34 -0.86
CA GLY A 218 -2.23 20.93 0.25
C GLY A 218 -1.68 19.87 1.21
N PRO A 219 -1.49 20.20 2.51
CA PRO A 219 -0.96 19.26 3.48
C PRO A 219 -1.77 17.96 3.57
N CYS A 220 -1.13 16.80 3.41
CA CYS A 220 -1.82 15.51 3.37
C CYS A 220 -0.93 14.33 3.81
N TYR A 221 -1.56 13.18 4.06
CA TYR A 221 -0.89 11.89 4.12
C TYR A 221 -0.99 11.16 2.78
N ILE A 222 0.00 10.31 2.49
CA ILE A 222 -0.03 9.40 1.35
C ILE A 222 -0.09 7.97 1.88
N ILE A 223 -1.02 7.17 1.35
CA ILE A 223 -1.04 5.72 1.56
C ILE A 223 -0.84 5.05 0.21
N SER A 224 0.31 4.41 0.02
CA SER A 224 0.67 3.72 -1.22
C SER A 224 0.80 2.21 -0.99
N HIS A 225 0.45 1.43 -2.00
CA HIS A 225 0.50 -0.03 -1.95
C HIS A 225 1.40 -0.62 -3.04
N SER A 226 2.23 -1.61 -2.67
CA SER A 226 2.97 -2.44 -3.64
C SER A 226 3.82 -1.59 -4.59
N GLN A 227 3.61 -1.74 -5.91
CA GLN A 227 4.24 -0.96 -6.98
C GLN A 227 4.25 0.55 -6.71
N ALA A 228 3.25 1.07 -5.99
CA ALA A 228 3.16 2.50 -5.70
C ALA A 228 4.14 3.00 -4.62
N GLY A 229 4.92 2.13 -3.99
CA GLY A 229 5.85 2.54 -2.93
C GLY A 229 6.84 3.58 -3.40
N ALA A 230 7.50 3.32 -4.54
CA ALA A 230 8.37 4.28 -5.21
C ALA A 230 7.65 5.60 -5.52
N TYR A 231 6.36 5.56 -5.85
CA TYR A 231 5.60 6.75 -6.24
C TYR A 231 5.33 7.64 -5.02
N GLY A 232 4.95 7.05 -3.88
CA GLY A 232 4.80 7.76 -2.61
C GLY A 232 6.09 8.46 -2.20
N TRP A 233 7.23 7.76 -2.29
CA TRP A 233 8.55 8.33 -1.98
C TRP A 233 8.96 9.44 -2.95
N ARG A 234 8.73 9.28 -4.26
CA ARG A 234 9.01 10.33 -5.25
C ARG A 234 8.21 11.60 -4.95
N VAL A 235 6.93 11.48 -4.64
CA VAL A 235 6.06 12.61 -4.30
C VAL A 235 6.50 13.27 -2.99
N GLY A 236 6.84 12.48 -1.97
CA GLY A 236 7.38 12.99 -0.70
C GLY A 236 8.69 13.77 -0.88
N ASP A 237 9.61 13.27 -1.70
CA ASP A 237 10.86 13.95 -2.03
C ASP A 237 10.62 15.26 -2.79
N MET A 238 9.60 15.30 -3.66
CA MET A 238 9.22 16.49 -4.44
C MET A 238 8.41 17.53 -3.65
N ARG A 239 7.68 17.11 -2.61
CA ARG A 239 6.81 17.98 -1.78
C ARG A 239 6.97 17.73 -0.26
N PRO A 240 8.19 17.86 0.29
CA PRO A 240 8.45 17.57 1.70
C PRO A 240 7.73 18.50 2.68
N ASP A 241 7.26 19.66 2.22
CA ASP A 241 6.54 20.62 3.05
C ASP A 241 5.02 20.37 3.07
N LEU A 242 4.49 19.60 2.12
CA LEU A 242 3.06 19.27 2.03
C LEU A 242 2.77 17.86 2.51
N VAL A 243 3.61 16.88 2.17
CA VAL A 243 3.43 15.50 2.66
C VAL A 243 3.82 15.43 4.13
N LYS A 244 2.87 15.06 5.00
CA LYS A 244 3.05 15.01 6.46
C LYS A 244 3.37 13.62 7.01
N GLY A 245 3.11 12.59 6.21
CA GLY A 245 3.48 11.22 6.51
C GLY A 245 3.18 10.31 5.33
N ILE A 246 3.95 9.22 5.21
CA ILE A 246 3.76 8.21 4.16
C ILE A 246 3.52 6.85 4.83
N VAL A 247 2.43 6.20 4.47
CA VAL A 247 2.16 4.81 4.84
C VAL A 247 2.39 3.93 3.61
N GLN A 248 3.31 3.00 3.74
CA GLN A 248 3.67 2.02 2.74
C GLN A 248 3.05 0.67 3.10
N LEU A 249 2.07 0.25 2.31
CA LEU A 249 1.46 -1.07 2.40
C LEU A 249 2.28 -2.00 1.51
N GLU A 250 3.24 -2.71 2.09
CA GLU A 250 4.15 -3.62 1.39
C GLU A 250 4.74 -3.00 0.11
N PRO A 251 5.59 -1.98 0.22
CA PRO A 251 6.11 -1.26 -0.94
C PRO A 251 7.03 -2.16 -1.78
N SER A 252 7.00 -2.02 -3.10
CA SER A 252 7.95 -2.74 -3.95
C SER A 252 9.38 -2.50 -3.53
N GLY A 253 10.14 -3.59 -3.49
CA GLY A 253 11.46 -3.65 -2.90
C GLY A 253 11.96 -5.09 -2.92
N PRO A 254 12.92 -5.42 -2.05
CA PRO A 254 13.63 -4.54 -1.12
C PRO A 254 14.59 -3.59 -1.85
N PRO A 255 15.35 -2.74 -1.14
CA PRO A 255 16.27 -1.83 -1.79
C PRO A 255 17.31 -2.51 -2.69
N PHE A 256 17.57 -1.90 -3.85
CA PHE A 256 18.55 -2.32 -4.86
C PHE A 256 18.28 -3.63 -5.62
N THR A 257 17.18 -4.34 -5.37
CA THR A 257 16.86 -5.59 -6.07
C THR A 257 15.38 -5.92 -6.05
N LEU A 258 14.92 -6.66 -7.07
CA LEU A 258 13.66 -7.38 -7.00
C LEU A 258 13.82 -8.68 -6.22
N ARG A 259 12.74 -9.15 -5.60
CA ARG A 259 12.68 -10.49 -5.00
C ARG A 259 11.55 -11.32 -5.63
N PRO A 260 11.66 -12.66 -5.61
CA PRO A 260 10.56 -13.54 -5.99
C PRO A 260 9.28 -13.15 -5.23
N PRO A 261 8.10 -13.27 -5.85
CA PRO A 261 7.85 -13.86 -7.18
C PRO A 261 8.04 -12.87 -8.36
N PHE A 262 8.46 -11.63 -8.12
CA PHE A 262 8.47 -10.57 -9.14
C PHE A 262 9.82 -10.34 -9.83
N GLY A 263 10.89 -11.01 -9.40
CA GLY A 263 12.17 -11.00 -10.09
C GLY A 263 13.35 -11.22 -9.15
N THR A 264 14.55 -11.19 -9.72
CA THR A 264 15.81 -11.18 -8.94
C THR A 264 16.80 -10.15 -9.47
N ASP A 265 16.36 -9.34 -10.44
CA ASP A 265 17.20 -8.38 -11.13
C ASP A 265 17.53 -7.18 -10.23
N PRO A 266 18.65 -6.47 -10.49
CA PRO A 266 18.92 -5.18 -9.87
C PRO A 266 17.78 -4.19 -10.16
N ALA A 267 17.33 -3.48 -9.12
CA ALA A 267 16.19 -2.59 -9.20
C ALA A 267 16.23 -1.56 -8.08
N PHE A 268 15.63 -0.39 -8.29
CA PHE A 268 15.71 0.75 -7.38
C PHE A 268 17.15 1.25 -7.21
N ALA A 269 17.69 1.83 -8.27
CA ALA A 269 19.06 2.36 -8.31
C ALA A 269 19.36 3.33 -7.13
N PHE A 270 18.36 4.09 -6.69
CA PHE A 270 18.46 5.02 -5.56
C PHE A 270 18.05 4.39 -4.22
N GLY A 271 18.06 3.06 -4.13
CA GLY A 271 17.63 2.27 -2.98
C GLY A 271 16.12 2.10 -2.91
N LEU A 272 15.36 3.19 -2.91
CA LEU A 272 13.89 3.16 -2.78
C LEU A 272 13.17 3.34 -4.13
N THR A 273 13.83 3.97 -5.08
CA THR A 273 13.26 4.43 -6.36
C THR A 273 14.21 4.10 -7.50
N ASP A 274 13.68 3.90 -8.71
CA ASP A 274 14.51 3.82 -9.92
C ASP A 274 15.03 5.19 -10.34
N LEU A 275 14.25 6.24 -10.10
CA LEU A 275 14.57 7.61 -10.50
C LEU A 275 15.10 8.45 -9.33
N PRO A 276 15.80 9.57 -9.62
CA PRO A 276 16.61 10.26 -8.62
C PRO A 276 15.82 10.93 -7.50
N ILE A 277 16.02 10.48 -6.26
CA ILE A 277 15.61 11.18 -5.02
C ILE A 277 16.81 11.85 -4.35
N GLY A 278 16.58 12.87 -3.53
CA GLY A 278 17.62 13.72 -2.98
C GLY A 278 18.45 13.05 -1.87
N TYR A 279 19.77 12.93 -2.07
CA TYR A 279 20.74 12.45 -1.07
C TYR A 279 21.79 13.50 -0.69
N ARG A 280 22.33 13.39 0.53
CA ARG A 280 23.50 14.13 1.01
C ARG A 280 24.55 13.19 1.64
N PRO A 281 25.80 13.18 1.14
CA PRO A 281 26.26 13.77 -0.13
C PRO A 281 25.49 13.21 -1.35
N PRO A 282 25.49 13.89 -2.51
CA PRO A 282 24.72 13.46 -3.68
C PRO A 282 24.99 12.00 -4.10
N ALA A 283 23.93 11.31 -4.55
CA ALA A 283 24.01 9.94 -5.05
C ALA A 283 24.54 9.85 -6.49
N GLY A 284 24.62 10.98 -7.22
CA GLY A 284 24.89 10.99 -8.65
C GLY A 284 23.58 11.00 -9.47
N ALA A 285 23.69 11.20 -10.78
CA ALA A 285 22.52 11.28 -11.67
C ALA A 285 21.86 9.90 -11.90
N HIS A 286 22.65 8.84 -11.75
CA HIS A 286 22.27 7.44 -11.94
C HIS A 286 22.62 6.60 -10.70
N ALA A 287 22.65 7.23 -9.53
CA ALA A 287 23.06 6.62 -8.26
C ALA A 287 24.49 6.05 -8.22
N GLU A 288 25.37 6.46 -9.15
CA GLU A 288 26.72 5.93 -9.32
C GLU A 288 27.65 6.15 -8.11
N HIS A 289 27.28 7.04 -7.19
CA HIS A 289 28.01 7.27 -5.95
C HIS A 289 27.51 6.44 -4.76
N ILE A 290 26.41 5.69 -4.90
CA ILE A 290 25.94 4.74 -3.89
C ILE A 290 26.73 3.44 -4.08
N LYS A 291 27.53 3.09 -3.06
CA LYS A 291 28.17 1.78 -2.98
C LYS A 291 27.32 0.89 -2.09
N THR A 292 27.11 -0.35 -2.49
CA THR A 292 26.30 -1.31 -1.74
C THR A 292 27.15 -2.40 -1.09
N ARG A 293 26.56 -3.08 -0.11
CA ARG A 293 27.09 -4.29 0.52
C ARG A 293 25.93 -5.21 0.87
N ILE A 294 26.18 -6.51 0.90
CA ILE A 294 25.23 -7.50 1.38
C ILE A 294 25.30 -7.57 2.91
N ARG A 295 24.14 -7.52 3.56
CA ARG A 295 23.96 -7.84 4.98
C ARG A 295 23.24 -9.19 5.04
N PRO A 296 23.81 -10.20 5.71
CA PRO A 296 23.18 -11.52 5.83
C PRO A 296 21.75 -11.44 6.38
N ALA A 297 20.94 -12.43 6.02
CA ALA A 297 19.60 -12.62 6.57
C ALA A 297 19.63 -12.71 8.10
N VAL A 298 18.55 -12.26 8.74
CA VAL A 298 18.40 -12.30 10.20
C VAL A 298 18.14 -13.71 10.74
N ASP A 299 17.52 -14.57 9.94
CA ASP A 299 17.26 -15.98 10.22
C ASP A 299 16.97 -16.74 8.90
N ALA A 300 16.50 -18.00 9.00
CA ALA A 300 16.25 -18.87 7.86
C ALA A 300 14.98 -18.53 7.07
N ASP A 301 14.06 -17.73 7.63
CA ASP A 301 12.79 -17.37 7.01
C ASP A 301 12.82 -15.98 6.35
N HIS A 302 13.98 -15.32 6.36
CA HIS A 302 14.19 -13.97 5.82
C HIS A 302 15.29 -13.93 4.77
N ASP A 303 15.19 -12.95 3.87
CA ASP A 303 16.17 -12.71 2.82
C ASP A 303 17.35 -11.88 3.33
N GLU A 304 18.51 -12.01 2.69
CA GLU A 304 19.60 -11.04 2.87
C GLU A 304 19.24 -9.65 2.32
N CYS A 305 19.82 -8.60 2.89
CA CYS A 305 19.57 -7.22 2.47
C CYS A 305 20.73 -6.65 1.67
N ILE A 306 20.46 -5.92 0.60
CA ILE A 306 21.44 -5.04 -0.05
C ILE A 306 21.32 -3.66 0.59
N MET A 307 22.40 -3.19 1.23
CA MET A 307 22.43 -1.96 2.02
C MET A 307 23.52 -1.01 1.50
N GLN A 308 23.49 0.28 1.87
CA GLN A 308 24.63 1.15 1.57
C GLN A 308 25.87 0.72 2.36
N ALA A 309 27.03 0.73 1.69
CA ALA A 309 28.34 0.68 2.32
C ALA A 309 28.72 2.06 2.90
N CYS A 310 29.68 2.09 3.83
CA CYS A 310 30.13 3.34 4.41
C CYS A 310 31.05 4.13 3.44
N PRO A 311 30.99 5.48 3.44
CA PRO A 311 30.07 6.32 4.20
C PRO A 311 28.65 6.31 3.61
N VAL A 312 27.65 6.18 4.47
CA VAL A 312 26.23 6.18 4.09
C VAL A 312 25.79 7.58 3.67
N LYS A 313 25.10 7.68 2.53
CA LYS A 313 24.41 8.90 2.11
C LYS A 313 23.02 8.94 2.73
N LYS A 314 22.64 10.08 3.30
CA LYS A 314 21.33 10.28 3.93
C LYS A 314 20.36 10.91 2.93
N LEU A 315 19.09 10.56 3.00
CA LEU A 315 18.06 11.26 2.26
C LEU A 315 17.94 12.70 2.76
N THR A 316 17.48 13.59 1.89
CA THR A 316 17.34 15.02 2.19
C THR A 316 15.88 15.38 2.48
N ASN A 317 15.02 15.32 1.47
CA ASN A 317 13.62 15.71 1.60
C ASN A 317 12.80 14.62 2.30
N LEU A 318 12.93 13.36 1.86
CA LEU A 318 12.24 12.23 2.49
C LEU A 318 12.60 12.00 3.95
N ALA A 319 13.84 12.29 4.37
CA ALA A 319 14.24 12.19 5.78
C ALA A 319 13.46 13.14 6.72
N ARG A 320 12.69 14.08 6.19
CA ARG A 320 11.85 15.02 6.94
C ARG A 320 10.43 14.52 7.15
N ILE A 321 10.05 13.41 6.52
CA ILE A 321 8.69 12.87 6.53
C ILE A 321 8.71 11.57 7.35
N PRO A 322 7.87 11.44 8.39
CA PRO A 322 7.74 10.18 9.11
C PRO A 322 7.04 9.14 8.23
N GLU A 323 7.44 7.87 8.37
CA GLU A 323 6.91 6.77 7.57
C GLU A 323 6.42 5.59 8.42
N LEU A 324 5.42 4.89 7.91
CA LEU A 324 4.98 3.59 8.41
C LEU A 324 5.08 2.57 7.28
N VAL A 325 5.81 1.48 7.50
CA VAL A 325 5.77 0.31 6.61
C VAL A 325 4.92 -0.76 7.29
N VAL A 326 3.92 -1.28 6.57
CA VAL A 326 3.03 -2.35 7.05
C VAL A 326 3.31 -3.61 6.25
N THR A 327 3.53 -4.73 6.95
CA THR A 327 3.82 -6.04 6.34
C THR A 327 2.88 -7.11 6.90
N GLY A 328 2.20 -7.83 6.02
CA GLY A 328 1.35 -8.97 6.32
C GLY A 328 2.15 -10.24 6.61
N GLU A 329 1.71 -10.98 7.64
CA GLU A 329 2.41 -12.16 8.15
C GLU A 329 2.67 -13.23 7.08
N ALA A 330 1.72 -13.45 6.17
CA ALA A 330 1.78 -14.51 5.16
C ALA A 330 2.12 -13.98 3.75
N SER A 331 2.48 -12.70 3.62
CA SER A 331 2.83 -12.09 2.34
C SER A 331 4.19 -12.54 1.83
N PHE A 332 4.40 -12.48 0.51
CA PHE A 332 5.72 -12.62 -0.10
C PHE A 332 6.67 -11.49 0.28
N HIS A 333 6.18 -10.41 0.89
CA HIS A 333 6.98 -9.34 1.49
C HIS A 333 7.56 -9.69 2.87
N ALA A 334 6.97 -10.65 3.59
CA ALA A 334 7.41 -11.02 4.94
C ALA A 334 8.92 -11.35 5.02
N PRO A 335 9.52 -12.05 4.03
CA PRO A 335 10.95 -12.32 4.04
C PRO A 335 11.85 -11.08 3.93
N TYR A 336 11.40 -9.96 3.35
CA TYR A 336 12.32 -8.88 2.95
C TYR A 336 11.90 -7.45 3.31
N ASP A 337 10.67 -7.16 3.73
CA ASP A 337 10.26 -5.78 4.03
C ASP A 337 11.06 -5.16 5.18
N TYR A 338 11.58 -5.99 6.09
CA TYR A 338 12.50 -5.56 7.13
C TYR A 338 13.78 -4.94 6.53
N CYS A 339 14.23 -5.36 5.34
CA CYS A 339 15.35 -4.73 4.63
C CYS A 339 15.00 -3.30 4.20
N THR A 340 13.77 -3.06 3.72
CA THR A 340 13.27 -1.72 3.37
C THR A 340 13.25 -0.80 4.58
N VAL A 341 12.69 -1.26 5.70
CA VAL A 341 12.64 -0.52 6.97
C VAL A 341 14.05 -0.17 7.47
N GLU A 342 14.95 -1.16 7.47
CA GLU A 342 16.32 -0.96 7.90
C GLU A 342 17.09 -0.01 6.98
N TYR A 343 16.78 -0.01 5.69
CA TYR A 343 17.37 0.94 4.75
C TYR A 343 16.86 2.36 5.00
N LEU A 344 15.55 2.55 5.19
CA LEU A 344 14.94 3.83 5.55
C LEU A 344 15.61 4.42 6.80
N ARG A 345 15.77 3.63 7.86
CA ARG A 345 16.54 4.01 9.07
C ARG A 345 17.99 4.34 8.72
N GLN A 346 18.64 3.50 7.91
CA GLN A 346 20.03 3.71 7.48
C GLN A 346 20.18 5.05 6.76
N VAL A 347 19.21 5.48 5.94
CA VAL A 347 19.27 6.74 5.19
C VAL A 347 18.64 7.92 5.91
N GLY A 348 18.23 7.76 7.17
CA GLY A 348 17.84 8.85 8.06
C GLY A 348 16.36 9.19 8.10
N VAL A 349 15.49 8.29 7.63
CA VAL A 349 14.03 8.41 7.76
C VAL A 349 13.60 7.90 9.13
N ASP A 350 12.67 8.62 9.76
CA ASP A 350 11.94 8.14 10.94
C ASP A 350 10.85 7.17 10.48
N VAL A 351 11.09 5.87 10.64
CA VAL A 351 10.20 4.81 10.15
C VAL A 351 9.80 3.83 11.24
N GLU A 352 8.49 3.64 11.36
CA GLU A 352 7.88 2.57 12.14
C GLU A 352 7.60 1.36 11.24
N HIS A 353 7.77 0.15 11.77
CA HIS A 353 7.43 -1.10 11.07
C HIS A 353 6.28 -1.78 11.79
N ALA A 354 5.10 -1.76 11.19
CA ALA A 354 3.97 -2.59 11.59
C ALA A 354 4.09 -3.97 10.94
N ASP A 355 4.92 -4.82 11.53
CA ASP A 355 4.96 -6.26 11.24
C ASP A 355 3.75 -6.91 11.91
N LEU A 356 2.70 -7.16 11.12
CA LEU A 356 1.39 -7.55 11.63
C LEU A 356 1.46 -8.85 12.45
N GLY A 357 2.25 -9.83 12.01
CA GLY A 357 2.43 -11.09 12.72
C GLY A 357 3.07 -10.91 14.09
N ARG A 358 4.06 -10.00 14.21
CA ARG A 358 4.69 -9.67 15.50
C ARG A 358 3.77 -8.84 16.41
N GLU A 359 2.84 -8.09 15.84
CA GLU A 359 1.85 -7.30 16.58
C GLU A 359 0.60 -8.11 16.99
N GLY A 360 0.54 -9.40 16.65
CA GLY A 360 -0.58 -10.27 17.00
C GLY A 360 -1.75 -10.24 16.00
N ILE A 361 -1.56 -9.63 14.83
CA ILE A 361 -2.52 -9.59 13.73
C ILE A 361 -2.10 -10.64 12.69
N HIS A 362 -2.77 -11.79 12.72
CA HIS A 362 -2.31 -13.00 12.04
C HIS A 362 -3.09 -13.33 10.76
N GLY A 363 -2.38 -14.01 9.86
CA GLY A 363 -2.92 -14.68 8.68
C GLY A 363 -3.13 -13.80 7.46
N ASN A 364 -2.54 -12.61 7.45
CA ASN A 364 -2.70 -11.60 6.41
C ASN A 364 -1.72 -11.78 5.23
N GLY A 365 -2.23 -11.70 4.01
CA GLY A 365 -1.43 -11.69 2.77
C GLY A 365 -1.15 -10.27 2.27
N HIS A 366 -0.73 -10.15 1.00
CA HIS A 366 -0.38 -8.87 0.37
C HIS A 366 -1.58 -7.92 0.17
N MET A 367 -2.80 -8.47 0.19
CA MET A 367 -4.05 -7.73 -0.02
C MET A 367 -4.78 -7.50 1.31
N PHE A 368 -4.05 -7.39 2.42
CA PHE A 368 -4.61 -7.30 3.77
C PHE A 368 -5.67 -6.21 4.00
N PHE A 369 -5.66 -5.14 3.19
CA PHE A 369 -6.67 -4.08 3.23
C PHE A 369 -8.01 -4.48 2.61
N MET A 370 -8.06 -5.63 1.93
CA MET A 370 -9.28 -6.30 1.42
C MET A 370 -9.68 -7.54 2.22
N GLU A 371 -8.82 -8.03 3.09
CA GLU A 371 -9.01 -9.28 3.83
C GLU A 371 -10.01 -9.14 4.98
N MET A 372 -10.38 -10.25 5.64
CA MET A 372 -11.47 -10.33 6.61
C MET A 372 -11.30 -9.37 7.80
N ASN A 373 -10.07 -9.20 8.27
CA ASN A 373 -9.69 -8.30 9.37
C ASN A 373 -9.15 -6.93 8.89
N ASN A 374 -9.46 -6.50 7.66
CA ASN A 374 -8.93 -5.25 7.10
C ASN A 374 -9.16 -3.99 7.96
N ILE A 375 -10.25 -3.92 8.73
CA ILE A 375 -10.55 -2.79 9.62
C ILE A 375 -9.66 -2.77 10.86
N GLU A 376 -9.24 -3.93 11.37
CA GLU A 376 -8.25 -4.01 12.46
C GLU A 376 -6.93 -3.37 12.04
N ILE A 377 -6.48 -3.67 10.81
CA ILE A 377 -5.26 -3.11 10.23
C ILE A 377 -5.44 -1.61 9.93
N ALA A 378 -6.61 -1.20 9.42
CA ALA A 378 -6.91 0.21 9.20
C ALA A 378 -6.86 1.02 10.51
N GLU A 379 -7.32 0.45 11.62
CA GLU A 379 -7.20 1.05 12.96
C GLU A 379 -5.75 1.15 13.40
N ARG A 380 -4.94 0.12 13.16
CA ARG A 380 -3.50 0.18 13.44
C ARG A 380 -2.78 1.28 12.64
N VAL A 381 -3.12 1.46 11.37
CA VAL A 381 -2.60 2.56 10.54
C VAL A 381 -3.09 3.91 11.07
N TYR A 382 -4.37 4.01 11.43
CA TYR A 382 -4.95 5.24 11.96
C TYR A 382 -4.29 5.68 13.28
N GLN A 383 -3.98 4.76 14.18
CA GLN A 383 -3.25 5.05 15.42
C GLN A 383 -1.87 5.67 15.16
N TRP A 384 -1.21 5.30 14.05
CA TRP A 384 0.02 5.95 13.63
C TRP A 384 -0.26 7.36 13.09
N LEU A 385 -1.26 7.52 12.22
CA LEU A 385 -1.69 8.83 11.70
C LEU A 385 -2.13 9.82 12.81
N GLN A 386 -2.59 9.35 13.96
CA GLN A 386 -2.94 10.23 15.09
C GLN A 386 -1.72 10.76 15.85
N LYS A 387 -0.56 10.10 15.73
CA LYS A 387 0.68 10.48 16.42
C LYS A 387 1.53 11.48 15.64
N HIS A 388 1.36 11.54 14.31
CA HIS A 388 2.15 12.31 13.37
C HIS A 388 1.28 13.30 12.62
#